data_AF-A0AA42Y373-F1
#
_entry.id   AF-A0AA42Y373-F1
#
_cell.length_a   1.000
_cell.length_b   1.000
_cell.length_c   1.000
_cell.angle_alpha   90.00
_cell.angle_beta   90.00
_cell.angle_gamma   90.00
#
_symmetry.space_group_name_H-M   'P 1'
#
loop_
_entity.id
_entity.type
_entity.pdbx_description
1 polymer ?
#
loop_
_entity_poly.entity_id
_entity_poly.type
_entity_poly.pdbx_seq_one_letter_code
_entity_poly.pdbx_strand_id
1 'polypeptide(L)'
;MTRKILGLAMAGAMAVGAGACADSAGLDHTGSVEVTMSQSAVPLVQIVDGLALSGLDAEGKVSPSQVDSLLIEVTSISFLADSSDVATDPDAEECCGYWIHLGLTDAVWIDLANLPDETTNPLIIAAGEVPVGMYRKVRLLVGNAYVIFNEPIQVGNAASFEAGVPHEVTVPSGMQTGLKTDTDFEVTADGDGNPTDVNLVFDPSSTYNNLHGTGSGKVMLSPVFRMR
;
A
#
# COMPACT_ATOMS: atom_id res chain seq x y z
N MET A 1 -22.14 -11.83 -84.75
CA MET A 1 -22.80 -12.99 -84.11
C MET A 1 -23.28 -12.57 -82.74
N THR A 2 -24.59 -12.56 -82.56
CA THR A 2 -25.35 -12.12 -81.40
C THR A 2 -25.46 -13.25 -80.37
N ARG A 3 -25.27 -12.98 -79.06
CA ARG A 3 -25.82 -13.75 -77.91
C ARG A 3 -25.48 -12.97 -76.63
N LYS A 4 -26.46 -12.30 -76.01
CA LYS A 4 -27.44 -12.78 -75.01
C LYS A 4 -26.97 -12.42 -73.59
N ILE A 5 -27.54 -11.33 -73.08
CA ILE A 5 -27.63 -11.00 -71.65
C ILE A 5 -28.63 -11.99 -71.02
N LEU A 6 -28.26 -12.58 -69.88
CA LEU A 6 -29.18 -13.16 -68.92
C LEU A 6 -28.53 -13.05 -67.54
N GLY A 7 -29.16 -12.31 -66.63
CA GLY A 7 -28.80 -12.29 -65.22
C GLY A 7 -29.60 -13.35 -64.45
N LEU A 8 -29.16 -13.69 -63.23
CA LEU A 8 -30.08 -14.08 -62.16
C LEU A 8 -29.41 -14.11 -60.78
N ALA A 9 -30.12 -13.48 -59.85
CA ALA A 9 -30.28 -13.78 -58.43
C ALA A 9 -29.06 -13.74 -57.49
N MET A 10 -28.89 -12.60 -56.82
CA MET A 10 -28.46 -12.54 -55.42
C MET A 10 -29.54 -13.19 -54.55
N ALA A 11 -29.22 -14.31 -53.89
CA ALA A 11 -29.97 -14.82 -52.76
C ALA A 11 -29.30 -14.30 -51.48
N GLY A 12 -30.00 -13.41 -50.77
CA GLY A 12 -29.60 -12.94 -49.45
C GLY A 12 -29.81 -14.01 -48.40
N ALA A 13 -28.72 -14.48 -47.80
CA ALA A 13 -28.74 -15.20 -46.53
C ALA A 13 -28.40 -14.19 -45.42
N MET A 14 -29.41 -13.52 -44.86
CA MET A 14 -29.25 -12.90 -43.55
C MET A 14 -29.42 -14.00 -42.50
N ALA A 15 -28.31 -14.67 -42.17
CA ALA A 15 -28.23 -15.39 -40.92
C ALA A 15 -28.20 -14.34 -39.81
N VAL A 16 -29.34 -14.12 -39.16
CA VAL A 16 -29.37 -13.47 -37.86
C VAL A 16 -28.74 -14.48 -36.90
N GLY A 17 -27.42 -14.45 -36.81
CA GLY A 17 -26.73 -14.99 -35.66
C GLY A 17 -27.29 -14.22 -34.48
N ALA A 18 -28.09 -14.88 -33.66
CA ALA A 18 -28.26 -14.48 -32.29
C ALA A 18 -26.85 -14.46 -31.70
N GLY A 19 -26.22 -13.29 -31.73
CA GLY A 19 -25.17 -12.96 -30.80
C GLY A 19 -25.83 -13.05 -29.44
N ALA A 20 -25.80 -14.26 -28.86
CA ALA A 20 -25.60 -14.36 -27.45
C ALA A 20 -24.34 -13.53 -27.20
N CYS A 21 -24.53 -12.27 -26.81
CA CYS A 21 -23.55 -11.61 -25.99
C CYS A 21 -23.39 -12.55 -24.80
N ALA A 22 -22.41 -13.44 -24.91
CA ALA A 22 -21.73 -13.95 -23.75
C ALA A 22 -21.18 -12.68 -23.11
N ASP A 23 -22.00 -12.08 -22.25
CA ASP A 23 -21.54 -11.15 -21.26
C ASP A 23 -20.71 -12.01 -20.31
N SER A 24 -19.50 -12.31 -20.75
CA SER A 24 -18.43 -12.76 -19.90
C SER A 24 -18.03 -11.56 -19.06
N ALA A 25 -18.94 -11.12 -18.18
CA ALA A 25 -18.63 -10.38 -16.96
C ALA A 25 -17.93 -11.35 -15.98
N GLY A 26 -16.89 -12.03 -16.50
CA GLY A 26 -16.27 -13.18 -15.90
C GLY A 26 -14.81 -12.86 -15.66
N LEU A 27 -14.50 -12.55 -14.39
CA LEU A 27 -13.31 -13.00 -13.65
C LEU A 27 -11.90 -12.61 -14.15
N ASP A 28 -11.75 -12.00 -15.33
CA ASP A 28 -10.45 -11.86 -16.00
C ASP A 28 -10.05 -10.39 -16.26
N HIS A 29 -10.81 -9.43 -15.75
CA HIS A 29 -10.48 -8.01 -15.90
C HIS A 29 -9.58 -7.57 -14.76
N THR A 30 -8.28 -7.53 -15.03
CA THR A 30 -7.28 -6.86 -14.19
C THR A 30 -7.06 -5.43 -14.68
N GLY A 31 -6.60 -4.57 -13.77
CA GLY A 31 -6.07 -3.25 -14.06
C GLY A 31 -4.69 -3.09 -13.45
N SER A 32 -3.83 -2.28 -14.09
CA SER A 32 -2.50 -1.99 -13.57
C SER A 32 -2.58 -1.04 -12.36
N VAL A 33 -1.85 -1.37 -11.31
CA VAL A 33 -1.68 -0.55 -10.11
C VAL A 33 -0.20 -0.26 -9.89
N GLU A 34 0.11 0.97 -9.51
CA GLU A 34 1.42 1.37 -9.02
C GLU A 34 1.26 1.86 -7.58
N VAL A 35 2.04 1.30 -6.66
CA VAL A 35 2.08 1.75 -5.27
C VAL A 35 3.31 2.61 -5.09
N THR A 36 3.08 3.85 -4.72
CA THR A 36 4.12 4.84 -4.50
C THR A 36 4.18 5.24 -3.03
N MET A 37 5.35 5.70 -2.57
CA MET A 37 5.57 6.14 -1.20
C MET A 37 6.30 7.47 -1.15
N SER A 38 5.84 8.37 -0.28
CA SER A 38 6.44 9.69 -0.07
C SER A 38 6.39 10.09 1.40
N GLN A 39 7.12 11.14 1.78
CA GLN A 39 7.13 11.71 3.12
C GLN A 39 6.30 12.98 3.20
N SER A 40 5.53 13.10 4.29
CA SER A 40 4.81 14.31 4.64
C SER A 40 5.76 15.44 5.03
N ALA A 41 5.71 16.57 4.30
CA ALA A 41 6.44 17.78 4.64
C ALA A 41 5.80 18.58 5.80
N VAL A 42 4.54 18.27 6.14
CA VAL A 42 3.78 18.94 7.20
C VAL A 42 3.53 17.96 8.35
N PRO A 43 3.88 18.30 9.60
CA PRO A 43 3.48 17.50 10.76
C PRO A 43 1.95 17.42 10.82
N LEU A 44 1.38 16.23 10.81
CA LEU A 44 -0.05 16.10 11.00
C LEU A 44 -0.40 16.30 12.48
N VAL A 45 -1.41 17.12 12.74
CA VAL A 45 -2.15 17.05 13.99
C VAL A 45 -3.23 15.98 13.80
N GLN A 46 -2.86 14.70 13.95
CA GLN A 46 -3.87 13.65 14.11
C GLN A 46 -4.16 13.44 15.59
N ILE A 47 -5.42 13.64 15.96
CA ILE A 47 -5.98 13.21 17.24
C ILE A 47 -6.11 11.68 17.14
N VAL A 48 -5.04 10.96 17.47
CA VAL A 48 -5.12 9.52 17.67
C VAL A 48 -5.87 9.30 18.98
N ASP A 49 -7.15 8.93 18.91
CA ASP A 49 -7.94 8.50 20.07
C ASP A 49 -7.59 7.07 20.46
N GLY A 50 -6.30 6.87 20.74
CA GLY A 50 -5.69 5.59 21.03
C GLY A 50 -4.36 5.82 21.73
N LEU A 51 -4.37 5.67 23.06
CA LEU A 51 -3.20 5.74 23.94
C LEU A 51 -2.21 6.86 23.56
N ALA A 52 -2.68 8.10 23.53
CA ALA A 52 -1.78 9.19 23.86
C ALA A 52 -1.25 8.91 25.27
N LEU A 53 -0.03 8.37 25.38
CA LEU A 53 0.75 8.33 26.62
C LEU A 53 1.18 9.77 26.95
N SER A 54 0.18 10.64 27.14
CA SER A 54 0.34 11.98 27.66
C SER A 54 0.76 11.87 29.12
N GLY A 55 2.05 12.01 29.40
CA GLY A 55 2.52 12.26 30.76
C GLY A 55 3.78 11.56 31.22
N LEU A 56 4.44 10.77 30.38
CA LEU A 56 5.83 10.41 30.64
C LEU A 56 6.69 11.50 30.00
N ASP A 57 7.21 12.38 30.86
CA ASP A 57 8.47 13.11 30.76
C ASP A 57 9.08 13.24 29.34
N ALA A 58 9.45 14.47 28.95
CA ALA A 58 10.22 14.75 27.74
C ALA A 58 11.59 14.02 27.65
N GLU A 59 11.94 13.23 28.67
CA GLU A 59 13.09 12.35 28.74
C GLU A 59 12.80 11.04 27.98
N GLY A 60 13.24 10.97 26.73
CA GLY A 60 13.17 9.74 25.92
C GLY A 60 12.31 9.82 24.67
N LYS A 61 11.90 11.01 24.22
CA LYS A 61 11.35 11.17 22.86
C LYS A 61 12.50 11.27 21.86
N VAL A 62 12.40 10.53 20.76
CA VAL A 62 13.36 10.61 19.65
C VAL A 62 12.84 11.63 18.64
N SER A 63 13.64 12.67 18.39
CA SER A 63 13.35 13.63 17.33
C SER A 63 13.62 12.98 15.96
N PRO A 64 12.84 13.29 14.91
CA PRO A 64 13.16 12.88 13.55
C PRO A 64 14.60 13.24 13.13
N SER A 65 15.10 14.38 13.61
CA SER A 65 16.47 14.85 13.31
C SER A 65 17.58 14.01 13.94
N GLN A 66 17.25 13.08 14.85
CA GLN A 66 18.21 12.18 15.50
C GLN A 66 18.29 10.82 14.79
N VAL A 67 17.41 10.59 13.81
CA VAL A 67 17.34 9.36 13.03
C VAL A 67 18.03 9.61 11.69
N ASP A 68 19.07 8.82 11.42
CA ASP A 68 19.77 8.81 10.14
C ASP A 68 18.98 8.01 9.09
N SER A 69 18.57 6.81 9.47
CA SER A 69 17.77 5.90 8.64
C SER A 69 16.73 5.15 9.46
N LEU A 70 15.57 4.92 8.85
CA LEU A 70 14.53 4.02 9.35
C LEU A 70 14.19 3.01 8.26
N LEU A 71 14.84 1.86 8.32
CA LEU A 71 14.75 0.81 7.32
C LEU A 71 13.62 -0.15 7.66
N ILE A 72 12.67 -0.35 6.74
CA ILE A 72 11.66 -1.40 6.84
C ILE A 72 11.76 -2.34 5.64
N GLU A 73 11.57 -3.63 5.89
CA GLU A 73 11.45 -4.65 4.85
C GLU A 73 9.97 -4.91 4.57
N VAL A 74 9.50 -4.47 3.42
CA VAL A 74 8.15 -4.77 2.94
C VAL A 74 8.16 -6.11 2.23
N THR A 75 7.37 -7.04 2.74
CA THR A 75 7.31 -8.43 2.26
C THR A 75 6.08 -8.71 1.41
N SER A 76 5.00 -7.95 1.60
CA SER A 76 3.79 -8.04 0.80
C SER A 76 2.98 -6.75 0.91
N ILE A 77 2.28 -6.40 -0.17
CA ILE A 77 1.26 -5.36 -0.19
C ILE A 77 -0.09 -6.03 -0.48
N SER A 78 -1.15 -5.58 0.17
CA SER A 78 -2.50 -6.10 -0.07
C SER A 78 -3.54 -4.99 -0.08
N PHE A 79 -4.60 -5.19 -0.84
CA PHE A 79 -5.72 -4.28 -0.97
C PHE A 79 -7.00 -4.95 -0.48
N LEU A 80 -7.81 -4.24 0.29
CA LEU A 80 -9.10 -4.75 0.71
C LEU A 80 -10.16 -4.38 -0.32
N ALA A 81 -10.62 -5.37 -1.07
CA ALA A 81 -11.71 -5.22 -2.02
C ALA A 81 -13.02 -4.91 -1.29
N ASP A 82 -13.82 -4.02 -1.88
CA ASP A 82 -15.20 -3.84 -1.50
C ASP A 82 -16.00 -5.10 -1.87
N SER A 83 -16.73 -5.67 -0.91
CA SER A 83 -17.36 -6.99 -1.05
C SER A 83 -18.46 -7.04 -2.10
N SER A 84 -18.95 -5.89 -2.58
CA SER A 84 -19.94 -5.82 -3.65
C SER A 84 -19.35 -5.88 -5.06
N ASP A 85 -18.05 -5.59 -5.22
CA ASP A 85 -17.49 -5.18 -6.52
C ASP A 85 -16.46 -6.16 -7.08
N VAL A 86 -15.86 -7.01 -6.24
CA VAL A 86 -14.90 -8.04 -6.69
C VAL A 86 -15.58 -9.39 -6.68
N ALA A 87 -15.94 -9.88 -7.86
CA ALA A 87 -16.52 -11.20 -8.04
C ALA A 87 -15.44 -12.27 -7.86
N THR A 88 -15.10 -12.69 -6.63
CA THR A 88 -14.37 -13.96 -6.43
C THR A 88 -14.59 -14.57 -5.05
N ASP A 89 -14.68 -15.92 -5.07
CA ASP A 89 -14.80 -16.89 -3.98
C ASP A 89 -16.14 -16.94 -3.19
N PRO A 90 -16.98 -17.99 -3.38
CA PRO A 90 -18.21 -18.19 -2.59
C PRO A 90 -17.96 -18.50 -1.10
N ASP A 91 -16.72 -18.75 -0.69
CA ASP A 91 -16.35 -19.00 0.70
C ASP A 91 -15.81 -17.75 1.43
N ALA A 92 -15.81 -16.58 0.79
CA ALA A 92 -15.40 -15.33 1.42
C ALA A 92 -16.38 -14.91 2.53
N GLU A 93 -15.86 -14.67 3.75
CA GLU A 93 -16.67 -14.17 4.87
C GLU A 93 -17.27 -12.79 4.52
N GLU A 94 -18.58 -12.75 4.29
CA GLU A 94 -19.41 -11.60 3.89
C GLU A 94 -19.24 -10.31 4.72
N CYS A 95 -18.61 -10.35 5.89
CA CYS A 95 -18.58 -9.21 6.81
C CYS A 95 -17.31 -8.34 6.75
N CYS A 96 -16.24 -8.76 6.05
CA CYS A 96 -14.92 -8.13 6.17
C CYS A 96 -14.19 -7.78 4.87
N GLY A 97 -14.71 -8.14 3.69
CA GLY A 97 -14.03 -7.93 2.39
C GLY A 97 -12.87 -8.91 2.14
N TYR A 98 -12.40 -8.99 0.90
CA TYR A 98 -11.31 -9.91 0.50
C TYR A 98 -9.99 -9.16 0.30
N TRP A 99 -8.90 -9.67 0.90
CA TRP A 99 -7.56 -9.10 0.70
C TRP A 99 -6.94 -9.64 -0.59
N ILE A 100 -6.84 -8.77 -1.59
CA ILE A 100 -6.07 -9.02 -2.82
C ILE A 100 -4.60 -8.76 -2.54
N HIS A 101 -3.74 -9.75 -2.79
CA HIS A 101 -2.31 -9.61 -2.58
C HIS A 101 -1.62 -9.14 -3.86
N LEU A 102 -0.93 -8.01 -3.79
CA LEU A 102 0.01 -7.59 -4.82
C LEU A 102 1.33 -8.32 -4.56
N GLY A 103 1.66 -9.26 -5.45
CA GLY A 103 2.90 -10.02 -5.36
C GLY A 103 4.11 -9.10 -5.53
N LEU A 104 5.03 -9.14 -4.56
CA LEU A 104 6.36 -8.59 -4.73
C LEU A 104 7.28 -9.71 -5.23
N THR A 105 8.08 -9.44 -6.25
CA THR A 105 9.07 -10.43 -6.75
C THR A 105 10.10 -10.75 -5.68
N ASP A 106 10.53 -9.73 -4.93
CA ASP A 106 11.44 -9.82 -3.80
C ASP A 106 10.99 -8.84 -2.70
N ALA A 107 11.37 -9.10 -1.46
CA ALA A 107 11.15 -8.15 -0.38
C ALA A 107 11.91 -6.83 -0.65
N VAL A 108 11.26 -5.70 -0.35
CA VAL A 108 11.79 -4.36 -0.65
C VAL A 108 12.19 -3.67 0.64
N TRP A 109 13.45 -3.22 0.71
CA TRP A 109 13.93 -2.36 1.78
C TRP A 109 13.62 -0.89 1.47
N ILE A 110 12.93 -0.23 2.39
CA ILE A 110 12.54 1.18 2.26
C ILE A 110 13.14 1.94 3.45
N ASP A 111 13.86 3.03 3.16
CA ASP A 111 14.26 3.99 4.18
C ASP A 111 13.21 5.08 4.36
N LEU A 112 12.37 4.93 5.38
CA LEU A 112 11.30 5.87 5.71
C LEU A 112 11.81 7.24 6.14
N ALA A 113 13.05 7.34 6.63
CA ALA A 113 13.63 8.62 7.04
C ALA A 113 14.05 9.48 5.84
N ASN A 114 14.34 8.85 4.70
CA ASN A 114 14.89 9.47 3.50
C ASN A 114 13.99 9.30 2.26
N LEU A 115 12.67 9.18 2.48
CA LEU A 115 11.70 9.15 1.38
C LEU A 115 11.64 10.51 0.65
N PRO A 116 11.37 10.51 -0.67
CA PRO A 116 11.04 11.74 -1.39
C PRO A 116 9.85 12.45 -0.73
N ASP A 117 9.86 13.79 -0.71
CA ASP A 117 8.70 14.55 -0.26
C ASP A 117 7.50 14.38 -1.20
N GLU A 118 6.29 14.66 -0.72
CA GLU A 118 5.04 14.57 -1.53
C GLU A 118 5.04 15.42 -2.81
N THR A 119 5.96 16.37 -2.96
CA THR A 119 6.06 17.26 -4.13
C THR A 119 7.13 16.84 -5.13
N THR A 120 7.94 15.84 -4.78
CA THR A 120 9.06 15.31 -5.54
C THR A 120 8.73 13.86 -5.88
N ASN A 121 9.00 13.44 -7.12
CA ASN A 121 8.67 12.10 -7.65
C ASN A 121 8.67 11.00 -6.57
N PRO A 122 7.50 10.46 -6.21
CA PRO A 122 7.38 9.52 -5.10
C PRO A 122 8.10 8.21 -5.46
N LEU A 123 8.55 7.48 -4.43
CA LEU A 123 9.25 6.22 -4.60
C LEU A 123 8.25 5.13 -5.00
N ILE A 124 8.44 4.51 -6.17
CA ILE A 124 7.66 3.32 -6.55
C ILE A 124 8.14 2.13 -5.72
N ILE A 125 7.25 1.54 -4.92
CA ILE A 125 7.58 0.40 -4.04
C ILE A 125 7.04 -0.92 -4.59
N ALA A 126 6.02 -0.87 -5.44
CA ALA A 126 5.46 -2.02 -6.12
C ALA A 126 4.65 -1.58 -7.35
N ALA A 127 4.56 -2.46 -8.33
CA ALA A 127 3.63 -2.31 -9.44
C ALA A 127 3.16 -3.71 -9.87
N GLY A 128 1.93 -3.80 -10.36
CA GLY A 128 1.39 -5.05 -10.87
C GLY A 128 -0.09 -4.97 -11.17
N GLU A 129 -0.66 -6.10 -11.55
CA GLU A 129 -2.07 -6.21 -11.92
C GLU A 129 -2.91 -6.72 -10.75
N VAL A 130 -4.08 -6.11 -10.55
CA VAL A 130 -5.09 -6.57 -9.59
C VAL A 130 -6.47 -6.54 -10.23
N PRO A 131 -7.47 -7.28 -9.72
CA PRO A 131 -8.82 -7.22 -10.26
C PRO A 131 -9.38 -5.80 -10.28
N VAL A 132 -10.11 -5.48 -11.35
CA VAL A 132 -10.87 -4.24 -11.46
C VAL A 132 -11.95 -4.18 -10.40
N GLY A 133 -12.16 -3.02 -9.78
CA GLY A 133 -13.15 -2.81 -8.74
C GLY A 133 -12.78 -1.74 -7.73
N MET A 134 -13.65 -1.58 -6.73
CA MET A 134 -13.44 -0.65 -5.62
C MET A 134 -12.67 -1.33 -4.48
N TYR A 135 -11.78 -0.55 -3.87
CA TYR A 135 -10.95 -0.97 -2.75
C TYR A 135 -11.04 0.07 -1.64
N ARG A 136 -11.02 -0.39 -0.38
CA ARG A 136 -11.26 0.46 0.81
C ARG A 136 -10.08 0.56 1.79
N LYS A 137 -9.05 -0.29 1.62
CA LYS A 137 -7.84 -0.27 2.45
C LYS A 137 -6.62 -0.75 1.68
N VAL A 138 -5.46 -0.23 2.07
CA VAL A 138 -4.15 -0.78 1.70
C VAL A 138 -3.47 -1.31 2.96
N ARG A 139 -2.72 -2.40 2.83
CA ARG A 139 -1.95 -3.00 3.91
C ARG A 139 -0.55 -3.34 3.44
N LEU A 140 0.47 -2.93 4.20
CA LEU A 140 1.86 -3.36 4.03
C LEU A 140 2.24 -4.37 5.11
N LEU A 141 2.71 -5.55 4.73
CA LEU A 141 3.30 -6.50 5.66
C LEU A 141 4.79 -6.23 5.79
N VAL A 142 5.24 -6.06 7.04
CA VAL A 142 6.65 -5.76 7.35
C VAL A 142 7.30 -7.00 7.95
N GLY A 143 8.46 -7.38 7.39
CA GLY A 143 9.29 -8.46 7.89
C GLY A 143 10.21 -7.94 9.01
N ASN A 144 11.39 -7.46 8.60
CA ASN A 144 12.37 -6.86 9.50
C ASN A 144 12.29 -5.32 9.49
N ALA A 145 12.75 -4.68 10.57
CA ALA A 145 12.91 -3.24 10.63
C ALA A 145 14.13 -2.85 11.49
N TYR A 146 14.82 -1.79 11.08
CA TYR A 146 16.00 -1.26 11.74
C TYR A 146 15.96 0.27 11.81
N VAL A 147 16.50 0.83 12.87
CA VAL A 147 16.74 2.27 13.01
C VAL A 147 18.23 2.52 13.22
N ILE A 148 18.74 3.56 12.57
CA ILE A 148 20.10 4.05 12.75
C ILE A 148 19.99 5.47 13.28
N PHE A 149 20.62 5.74 14.42
CA PHE A 149 20.67 7.07 15.01
C PHE A 149 21.95 7.79 14.57
N ASN A 150 21.87 9.10 14.32
CA ASN A 150 23.03 9.90 13.93
C ASN A 150 23.88 10.36 15.12
N GLU A 151 23.33 10.31 16.33
CA GLU A 151 23.99 10.58 17.60
C GLU A 151 23.59 9.54 18.65
N PRO A 152 24.38 9.36 19.72
CA PRO A 152 23.98 8.46 20.79
C PRO A 152 22.71 8.99 21.46
N ILE A 153 21.68 8.16 21.54
CA ILE A 153 20.41 8.53 22.16
C ILE A 153 20.14 7.68 23.40
N GLN A 154 19.40 8.27 24.34
CA GLN A 154 18.85 7.56 25.48
C GLN A 154 17.33 7.60 25.40
N VAL A 155 16.70 6.43 25.35
CA VAL A 155 15.25 6.31 25.27
C VAL A 155 14.74 5.76 26.60
N GLY A 156 14.12 6.65 27.38
CA GLY A 156 13.72 6.38 28.76
C GLY A 156 14.91 6.10 29.69
N ASN A 157 14.64 5.43 30.81
CA ASN A 157 15.63 5.23 31.88
C ASN A 157 16.54 4.00 31.70
N ALA A 158 16.37 3.22 30.62
CA ALA A 158 16.93 1.87 30.56
C ALA A 158 17.69 1.53 29.27
N ALA A 159 17.55 2.30 28.19
CA ALA A 159 18.16 1.96 26.91
C ALA A 159 18.99 3.14 26.37
N SER A 160 20.27 2.87 26.14
CA SER A 160 21.18 3.75 25.39
C SER A 160 21.50 3.08 24.06
N PHE A 161 21.41 3.84 22.98
CA PHE A 161 21.67 3.38 21.63
C PHE A 161 22.88 4.13 21.06
N GLU A 162 23.83 3.37 20.53
CA GLU A 162 25.01 3.93 19.89
C GLU A 162 24.66 4.54 18.53
N ALA A 163 25.33 5.64 18.18
CA ALA A 163 25.23 6.27 16.87
C ALA A 163 25.81 5.37 15.77
N GLY A 164 25.21 5.41 14.58
CA GLY A 164 25.72 4.72 13.38
C GLY A 164 25.62 3.19 13.41
N VAL A 165 25.03 2.61 14.45
CA VAL A 165 24.79 1.17 14.56
C VAL A 165 23.31 0.90 14.25
N PRO A 166 23.01 -0.09 13.37
CA PRO A 166 21.63 -0.54 13.18
C PRO A 166 21.08 -1.21 14.44
N HIS A 167 19.96 -0.70 14.94
CA HIS A 167 19.22 -1.27 16.07
C HIS A 167 17.92 -1.88 15.56
N GLU A 168 17.62 -3.12 15.94
CA GLU A 168 16.39 -3.80 15.55
C GLU A 168 15.17 -3.08 16.15
N VAL A 169 14.17 -2.85 15.31
CA VAL A 169 12.91 -2.21 15.68
C VAL A 169 11.79 -3.23 15.56
N THR A 170 11.00 -3.36 16.61
CA THR A 170 9.74 -4.11 16.54
C THR A 170 8.64 -3.20 16.00
N VAL A 171 7.96 -3.64 14.94
CA VAL A 171 6.78 -2.98 14.36
C VAL A 171 5.57 -3.90 14.56
N PRO A 172 4.90 -3.87 15.73
CA PRO A 172 3.95 -4.93 16.11
C PRO A 172 2.80 -5.11 15.13
N SER A 173 2.16 -4.01 14.72
CA SER A 173 1.06 -4.04 13.75
C SER A 173 1.54 -4.50 12.38
N GLY A 174 2.68 -3.99 11.90
CA GLY A 174 3.28 -4.33 10.61
C GLY A 174 3.63 -5.80 10.45
N MET A 175 4.09 -6.45 11.53
CA MET A 175 4.45 -7.86 11.53
C MET A 175 3.24 -8.79 11.70
N GLN A 176 2.21 -8.37 12.46
CA GLN A 176 1.08 -9.25 12.79
C GLN A 176 -0.10 -9.11 11.84
N THR A 177 -0.48 -7.88 11.51
CA THR A 177 -1.71 -7.59 10.76
C THR A 177 -1.49 -6.64 9.59
N GLY A 178 -0.23 -6.26 9.35
CA GLY A 178 0.21 -5.23 8.44
C GLY A 178 -0.07 -3.79 8.90
N LEU A 179 0.65 -2.85 8.32
CA LEU A 179 0.43 -1.40 8.45
C LEU A 179 -0.70 -1.03 7.51
N LYS A 180 -1.84 -0.64 8.07
CA LYS A 180 -3.09 -0.42 7.32
C LYS A 180 -3.33 1.07 7.11
N THR A 181 -3.83 1.42 5.93
CA THR A 181 -4.38 2.74 5.64
C THR A 181 -5.84 2.57 5.22
N ASP A 182 -6.71 3.45 5.72
CA ASP A 182 -8.10 3.55 5.27
C ASP A 182 -8.16 4.49 4.06
N THR A 183 -8.75 4.02 2.96
CA THR A 183 -8.78 4.77 1.70
C THR A 183 -9.69 4.12 0.67
N ASP A 184 -10.45 4.93 -0.07
CA ASP A 184 -11.28 4.42 -1.16
C ASP A 184 -10.61 4.73 -2.51
N PHE A 185 -10.35 3.71 -3.33
CA PHE A 185 -9.83 3.87 -4.69
C PHE A 185 -10.44 2.86 -5.65
N GLU A 186 -10.50 3.23 -6.93
CA GLU A 186 -11.02 2.40 -8.01
C GLU A 186 -9.87 1.94 -8.90
N VAL A 187 -9.79 0.63 -9.13
CA VAL A 187 -8.96 0.06 -10.19
C VAL A 187 -9.87 -0.14 -11.38
N THR A 188 -9.56 0.50 -12.50
CA THR A 188 -10.33 0.39 -13.75
C THR A 188 -9.61 -0.53 -14.73
N ALA A 189 -10.37 -1.18 -15.62
CA ALA A 189 -9.79 -1.98 -16.70
C ALA A 189 -9.09 -1.00 -17.65
N ASP A 190 -7.75 -1.06 -17.72
CA ASP A 190 -6.84 -0.24 -18.55
C ASP A 190 -7.56 0.78 -19.46
N GLY A 191 -8.03 1.87 -18.87
CA GLY A 191 -8.85 2.85 -19.59
C GLY A 191 -8.04 3.69 -20.57
N ASP A 192 -6.75 3.92 -20.24
CA ASP A 192 -5.87 4.84 -20.98
C ASP A 192 -4.38 4.45 -20.93
N GLY A 193 -4.04 3.23 -20.49
CA GLY A 193 -2.66 2.74 -20.37
C GLY A 193 -1.84 3.36 -19.23
N ASN A 194 -2.49 4.04 -18.28
CA ASN A 194 -1.86 4.55 -17.05
C ASN A 194 -2.28 3.68 -15.85
N PRO A 195 -1.35 3.27 -14.98
CA PRO A 195 -1.70 2.55 -13.77
C PRO A 195 -2.50 3.43 -12.81
N THR A 196 -3.39 2.81 -12.03
CA THR A 196 -3.97 3.44 -10.84
C THR A 196 -2.85 3.68 -9.82
N ASP A 197 -2.56 4.94 -9.52
CA ASP A 197 -1.54 5.32 -8.52
C ASP A 197 -2.14 5.26 -7.10
N VAL A 198 -1.51 4.46 -6.25
CA VAL A 198 -1.80 4.31 -4.82
C VAL A 198 -0.66 4.94 -4.04
N ASN A 199 -0.78 6.23 -3.73
CA ASN A 199 0.26 6.97 -3.03
C ASN A 199 0.11 6.88 -1.51
N LEU A 200 1.10 6.25 -0.87
CA LEU A 200 1.23 6.12 0.58
C LEU A 200 2.15 7.21 1.12
N VAL A 201 1.60 8.07 1.97
CA VAL A 201 2.34 9.15 2.59
C VAL A 201 2.72 8.77 4.02
N PHE A 202 4.02 8.71 4.30
CA PHE A 202 4.60 8.51 5.61
C PHE A 202 4.59 9.80 6.44
N ASP A 203 4.11 9.72 7.68
CA ASP A 203 4.21 10.82 8.65
C ASP A 203 5.34 10.58 9.66
N PRO A 204 6.50 11.24 9.49
CA PRO A 204 7.62 11.08 10.41
C PRO A 204 7.30 11.63 11.79
N SER A 205 6.55 12.74 11.88
CA SER A 205 6.28 13.39 13.17
C SER A 205 5.41 12.50 14.05
N SER A 206 4.34 11.95 13.51
CA SER A 206 3.47 11.01 14.23
C SER A 206 4.19 9.70 14.55
N THR A 207 5.02 9.21 13.63
CA THR A 207 5.78 7.97 13.82
C THR A 207 6.81 8.06 14.95
N TYR A 208 7.67 9.06 14.93
CA TYR A 208 8.76 9.19 15.92
C TYR A 208 8.25 9.63 17.30
N ASN A 209 7.11 10.32 17.37
CA ASN A 209 6.43 10.58 18.64
C ASN A 209 5.98 9.29 19.37
N ASN A 210 5.77 8.20 18.61
CA ASN A 210 5.37 6.89 19.12
C ASN A 210 6.56 5.90 19.18
N LEU A 211 7.80 6.39 19.04
CA LEU A 211 9.00 5.57 19.23
C LEU A 211 9.27 5.41 20.72
N HIS A 212 9.37 4.16 21.18
CA HIS A 212 9.66 3.86 22.58
C HIS A 212 10.73 2.78 22.73
N GLY A 213 11.63 3.00 23.68
CA GLY A 213 12.62 2.04 24.14
C GLY A 213 12.02 1.18 25.24
N THR A 214 12.13 -0.13 25.11
CA THR A 214 11.76 -1.06 26.17
C THR A 214 12.88 -1.17 27.21
N GLY A 215 12.55 -1.54 28.45
CA GLY A 215 13.55 -1.87 29.47
C GLY A 215 14.46 -3.07 29.13
N SER A 216 14.21 -3.73 27.99
CA SER A 216 15.03 -4.82 27.43
C SER A 216 16.00 -4.36 26.33
N GLY A 217 16.09 -3.05 26.07
CA GLY A 217 16.97 -2.50 25.03
C GLY A 217 16.42 -2.62 23.60
N LYS A 218 15.17 -3.06 23.42
CA LYS A 218 14.49 -3.08 22.12
C LYS A 218 13.80 -1.75 21.82
N VAL A 219 13.80 -1.34 20.56
CA VAL A 219 13.01 -0.20 20.07
C VAL A 219 11.67 -0.72 19.53
N MET A 220 10.58 -0.06 19.91
CA MET A 220 9.25 -0.29 19.33
C MET A 220 8.83 0.96 18.58
N LEU A 221 8.26 0.75 17.40
CA LEU A 221 7.78 1.83 16.54
C LEU A 221 6.46 1.43 15.90
N SER A 222 5.57 2.41 15.72
CA SER A 222 4.36 2.26 14.91
C SER A 222 4.39 3.30 13.79
N PRO A 223 4.94 2.95 12.60
CA PRO A 223 4.91 3.84 11.45
C PRO A 223 3.47 4.23 11.08
N VAL A 224 3.26 5.51 10.85
CA VAL A 224 1.97 6.08 10.47
C VAL A 224 1.99 6.42 8.98
N PHE A 225 1.05 5.83 8.25
CA PHE A 225 0.84 6.08 6.82
C PHE A 225 -0.58 6.60 6.58
N ARG A 226 -0.75 7.38 5.52
CA ARG A 226 -2.06 7.79 4.97
C ARG A 226 -2.04 7.64 3.46
N MET A 227 -3.22 7.59 2.85
CA MET A 227 -3.33 7.76 1.39
C MET A 227 -3.46 9.25 1.06
N ARG A 228 -2.97 9.64 -0.12
CA ARG A 228 -3.13 10.99 -0.67
C ARG A 228 -4.36 11.11 -1.57
#